data_AF-A0A7M5WRE4-F1
#
_entry.id   AF-A0A7M5WRE4-F1
#
_cell.length_a   1.000
_cell.length_b   1.000
_cell.length_c   1.000
_cell.angle_alpha   90.00
_cell.angle_beta   90.00
_cell.angle_gamma   90.00
#
_symmetry.space_group_name_H-M   'P 1'
#
loop_
_entity.id
_entity.type
_entity.pdbx_description
1 polymer ?
#
loop_
_entity_poly.entity_id
_entity_poly.type
_entity_poly.pdbx_seq_one_letter_code
_entity_poly.pdbx_strand_id
1 'polypeptide(L)'
;MIDKDILLSKSVPSFKSKEAIVITFNNVPYYDKRNILFRFQVVIATDYKNTYTIFNYDRIDNPGYGNIGYAEPDGEVSCTPYKSFNLNGNTLSTSSNVGKPGKFVFLLTNCTNDREFIPYGQSYGDRFANEGDSSSTCFSSFSKRFPLFSTANRSQVCINSNGFITVDNSNTDTRASLTSYYSVLVPFNYDLKSYGRDILYRSTTQQNILSMIDKDILLSKSVPSFKSKEAIVITFNNVPYYDKRNILFRFQVVMATDYKNTYTIFNYDRIDNPGYGNIGYAEPDGEVSCTPYKSFNLNGNTLTTSSNVGKPGKFVFLLTNCTNDKEFIPYGQSYGDSFANEGDSSSTCFSSFSKRFPLFSTTNRSQVCISSNGYITVDQSVTDTKASLTSYYSVLVPFNFDMKSRGKDILYRSTTDQNTLMLIDRNIGLLHSQKNTTSSFKSKEAIIVTFNNVPYYNNRNMIFRYQVVIATDYKNTYSPAAIQDHPYN
;
A
#
# COMPACT_ATOMS: atom_id res chain seq x y z
N MET A 1 24.05 -12.40 22.63
CA MET A 1 22.77 -12.85 22.06
C MET A 1 22.95 -12.91 20.56
N ILE A 2 22.93 -14.11 19.98
CA ILE A 2 23.04 -14.30 18.53
C ILE A 2 21.68 -13.91 17.94
N ASP A 3 21.71 -13.01 16.94
CA ASP A 3 20.53 -12.53 16.24
C ASP A 3 19.76 -13.72 15.64
N LYS A 4 18.43 -13.75 15.81
CA LYS A 4 17.58 -14.85 15.33
C LYS A 4 17.55 -14.95 13.80
N ASP A 5 18.07 -13.94 13.11
CA ASP A 5 18.27 -13.91 11.65
C ASP A 5 19.45 -14.76 11.14
N ILE A 6 20.15 -15.46 12.04
CA ILE A 6 21.28 -16.35 11.71
C ILE A 6 20.82 -17.78 11.37
N LEU A 7 19.54 -18.13 11.53
CA LEU A 7 19.03 -19.47 11.22
C LEU A 7 18.06 -19.47 10.04
N LEU A 8 18.60 -19.45 8.81
CA LEU A 8 17.86 -19.92 7.63
C LEU A 8 18.26 -21.37 7.33
N SER A 9 17.58 -22.32 7.97
CA SER A 9 17.50 -23.70 7.47
C SER A 9 16.26 -23.84 6.58
N LYS A 10 16.36 -23.35 5.35
CA LYS A 10 15.57 -23.91 4.24
C LYS A 10 16.56 -24.65 3.37
N SER A 11 16.25 -25.91 3.05
CA SER A 11 17.06 -26.77 2.19
C SER A 11 17.43 -26.04 0.89
N VAL A 12 18.68 -25.63 0.79
CA VAL A 12 19.23 -25.00 -0.42
C VAL A 12 19.39 -26.11 -1.46
N PRO A 13 18.95 -25.92 -2.72
CA PRO A 13 19.31 -26.82 -3.83
C PRO A 13 20.83 -27.02 -3.86
N SER A 14 21.32 -28.19 -4.30
CA SER A 14 22.77 -28.46 -4.30
C SER A 14 23.54 -27.43 -5.14
N PHE A 15 24.19 -26.47 -4.48
CA PHE A 15 25.07 -25.51 -5.14
C PHE A 15 26.37 -26.22 -5.56
N LYS A 16 26.74 -26.07 -6.83
CA LYS A 16 28.00 -26.56 -7.39
C LYS A 16 28.69 -25.41 -8.09
N SER A 17 29.73 -24.87 -7.46
CA SER A 17 30.54 -23.78 -8.04
C SER A 17 31.19 -24.23 -9.35
N LYS A 18 31.07 -23.41 -10.39
CA LYS A 18 31.79 -23.55 -11.66
C LYS A 18 33.09 -22.74 -11.65
N GLU A 19 33.09 -21.64 -10.91
CA GLU A 19 34.23 -20.74 -10.80
C GLU A 19 34.31 -20.15 -9.39
N ALA A 20 35.52 -19.86 -8.92
CA ALA A 20 35.73 -19.21 -7.65
C ALA A 20 36.99 -18.33 -7.65
N ILE A 21 36.90 -17.20 -6.96
CA ILE A 21 38.02 -16.32 -6.64
C ILE A 21 38.32 -16.49 -5.15
N VAL A 22 39.60 -16.69 -4.82
CA VAL A 22 40.06 -16.86 -3.43
C VAL A 22 41.07 -15.76 -3.12
N ILE A 23 40.78 -14.96 -2.10
CA ILE A 23 41.62 -13.85 -1.64
C ILE A 23 42.01 -14.13 -0.20
N THR A 24 43.31 -14.25 0.06
CA THR A 24 43.84 -14.56 1.40
C THR A 24 44.58 -13.36 1.97
N PHE A 25 44.18 -12.95 3.17
CA PHE A 25 44.86 -11.96 3.98
C PHE A 25 45.63 -12.71 5.06
N ASN A 26 46.95 -12.81 4.92
CA ASN A 26 47.81 -13.56 5.83
C ASN A 26 48.65 -12.63 6.69
N ASN A 27 48.34 -12.57 8.00
CA ASN A 27 49.03 -11.72 8.98
C ASN A 27 49.13 -10.26 8.53
N VAL A 28 48.03 -9.72 8.01
CA VAL A 28 47.98 -8.31 7.58
C VAL A 28 47.94 -7.44 8.84
N PRO A 29 48.87 -6.48 9.01
CA PRO A 29 48.92 -5.65 10.21
C PRO A 29 47.81 -4.60 10.22
N TYR A 30 47.33 -4.25 11.41
CA TYR A 30 46.46 -3.09 11.60
C TYR A 30 47.20 -1.78 11.34
N TYR A 31 46.50 -0.81 10.74
CA TYR A 31 47.02 0.54 10.51
C TYR A 31 47.48 1.17 11.84
N ASP A 32 48.72 1.66 11.88
CA ASP A 32 49.40 2.20 13.07
C ASP A 32 49.71 1.21 14.22
N LYS A 33 49.41 -0.09 14.09
CA LYS A 33 49.76 -1.10 15.12
C LYS A 33 50.24 -2.42 14.52
N ARG A 34 51.56 -2.52 14.30
CA ARG A 34 52.21 -3.69 13.66
C ARG A 34 52.12 -5.00 14.44
N ASN A 35 51.82 -4.94 15.74
CA ASN A 35 51.66 -6.11 16.59
C ASN A 35 50.26 -6.74 16.54
N ILE A 36 49.32 -6.11 15.84
CA ILE A 36 47.96 -6.61 15.64
C ILE A 36 47.87 -7.15 14.23
N LEU A 37 47.58 -8.45 14.11
CA LEU A 37 47.53 -9.14 12.85
C LEU A 37 46.12 -9.68 12.55
N PHE A 38 45.75 -9.63 11.29
CA PHE A 38 44.53 -10.23 10.77
C PHE A 38 44.88 -11.36 9.81
N ARG A 39 44.25 -12.51 10.03
CA ARG A 39 44.31 -13.67 9.15
C ARG A 39 42.89 -14.12 8.81
N PHE A 40 42.51 -13.90 7.55
CA PHE A 40 41.22 -14.31 7.02
C PHE A 40 41.29 -14.54 5.52
N GLN A 41 40.27 -15.20 4.98
CA GLN A 41 40.14 -15.46 3.56
C GLN A 41 38.73 -15.10 3.10
N VAL A 42 38.64 -14.51 1.91
CA VAL A 42 37.39 -14.25 1.21
C VAL A 42 37.34 -15.17 -0.02
N VAL A 43 36.24 -15.91 -0.18
CA VAL A 43 36.00 -16.73 -1.37
C VAL A 43 34.71 -16.26 -2.02
N ILE A 44 34.78 -15.92 -3.30
CA ILE A 44 33.59 -15.62 -4.11
C ILE A 44 33.41 -16.79 -5.07
N ALA A 45 32.32 -17.53 -4.96
CA ALA A 45 32.05 -18.71 -5.78
C ALA A 45 30.74 -18.56 -6.53
N THR A 46 30.72 -18.93 -7.82
CA THR A 46 29.54 -18.81 -8.68
C THR A 46 29.27 -20.06 -9.50
N ASP A 47 28.00 -20.34 -9.78
CA ASP A 47 27.55 -21.31 -10.80
C ASP A 47 27.03 -20.62 -12.08
N TYR A 48 27.25 -19.30 -12.17
CA TYR A 48 26.71 -18.32 -13.13
C TYR A 48 25.22 -17.97 -12.96
N LYS A 49 24.52 -18.57 -12.00
CA LYS A 49 23.15 -18.23 -11.60
C LYS A 49 23.08 -17.71 -10.16
N ASN A 50 23.86 -18.31 -9.28
CA ASN A 50 24.02 -17.94 -7.89
C ASN A 50 25.47 -17.63 -7.60
N THR A 51 25.72 -16.56 -6.87
CA THR A 51 27.05 -16.17 -6.42
C THR A 51 27.03 -16.07 -4.91
N TYR A 52 27.94 -16.78 -4.25
CA TYR A 52 28.12 -16.74 -2.80
C TYR A 52 29.44 -16.07 -2.47
N THR A 53 29.47 -15.32 -1.38
CA THR A 53 30.72 -14.96 -0.69
C THR A 53 30.86 -15.77 0.58
N ILE A 54 32.08 -16.22 0.86
CA ILE A 54 32.45 -16.97 2.05
C ILE A 54 33.58 -16.19 2.73
N PHE A 55 33.36 -15.79 3.97
CA PHE A 55 34.42 -15.25 4.82
C PHE A 55 34.88 -16.34 5.79
N ASN A 56 36.17 -16.66 5.76
CA ASN A 56 36.84 -17.56 6.69
C ASN A 56 37.76 -16.73 7.59
N TYR A 57 37.37 -16.50 8.84
CA TYR A 57 38.16 -15.82 9.86
C TYR A 57 38.92 -16.84 10.71
N ASP A 58 40.21 -16.61 10.88
CA ASP A 58 41.08 -17.47 11.69
C ASP A 58 41.59 -16.70 12.92
N ARG A 59 42.33 -15.61 12.70
CA ARG A 59 42.90 -14.79 13.79
C ARG A 59 42.64 -13.31 13.53
N ILE A 60 42.07 -12.62 14.53
CA ILE A 60 41.71 -11.19 14.47
C ILE A 60 42.15 -10.54 15.80
N ASP A 61 43.31 -9.87 15.80
CA ASP A 61 44.02 -9.51 17.04
C ASP A 61 43.59 -8.20 17.72
N ASN A 62 42.66 -7.40 17.16
CA ASN A 62 42.22 -6.14 17.80
C ASN A 62 40.79 -5.72 17.40
N PRO A 63 39.97 -5.17 18.34
CA PRO A 63 38.53 -5.33 18.36
C PRO A 63 37.78 -3.99 18.21
N GLY A 64 38.17 -3.15 17.25
CA GLY A 64 37.39 -1.96 16.93
C GLY A 64 35.97 -2.31 16.45
N TYR A 65 35.17 -1.29 16.14
CA TYR A 65 33.93 -1.49 15.38
C TYR A 65 34.29 -1.98 13.98
N GLY A 66 33.99 -3.24 13.69
CA GLY A 66 34.17 -3.85 12.39
C GLY A 66 32.80 -4.31 11.86
N ASN A 67 32.45 -3.84 10.67
CA ASN A 67 31.28 -4.36 9.97
C ASN A 67 31.74 -5.49 9.06
N ILE A 68 31.11 -6.66 9.20
CA ILE A 68 31.20 -7.67 8.15
C ILE A 68 29.98 -7.56 7.27
N GLY A 69 30.17 -7.67 5.97
CA GLY A 69 29.07 -7.52 5.05
C GLY A 69 29.47 -7.46 3.60
N TYR A 70 28.46 -7.19 2.80
CA TYR A 70 28.57 -6.89 1.39
C TYR A 70 27.60 -5.75 1.10
N ALA A 71 27.98 -4.90 0.15
CA ALA A 71 27.20 -3.77 -0.33
C ALA A 71 27.53 -3.56 -1.81
N GLU A 72 26.53 -3.20 -2.60
CA GLU A 72 26.70 -2.63 -3.93
C GLU A 72 26.61 -1.10 -3.82
N PRO A 73 27.37 -0.31 -4.60
CA PRO A 73 27.28 1.14 -4.56
C PRO A 73 25.85 1.63 -4.76
N ASP A 74 25.42 2.64 -4.00
CA ASP A 74 24.17 3.34 -4.27
C ASP A 74 24.22 3.91 -5.69
N GLY A 75 23.39 3.40 -6.61
CA GLY A 75 23.42 3.93 -7.97
C GLY A 75 22.47 3.35 -9.01
N GLU A 76 22.44 2.04 -9.25
CA GLU A 76 21.87 1.53 -10.52
C GLU A 76 21.10 0.22 -10.46
N VAL A 77 20.90 -0.36 -9.27
CA VAL A 77 20.14 -1.62 -9.14
C VAL A 77 19.14 -1.47 -8.01
N SER A 78 17.87 -1.81 -8.30
CA SER A 78 16.75 -1.94 -7.36
C SER A 78 16.96 -2.98 -6.24
N CYS A 79 18.15 -3.56 -6.19
CA CYS A 79 18.58 -4.55 -5.26
C CYS A 79 20.02 -4.21 -4.92
N THR A 80 20.26 -3.43 -3.88
CA THR A 80 21.56 -3.45 -3.23
C THR A 80 21.57 -4.68 -2.34
N PRO A 81 22.38 -5.70 -2.62
CA PRO A 81 22.61 -6.76 -1.66
C PRO A 81 23.37 -6.07 -0.51
N TYR A 82 22.65 -5.63 0.52
CA TYR A 82 23.21 -4.97 1.69
C TYR A 82 22.97 -5.84 2.92
N LYS A 83 24.04 -6.36 3.51
CA LYS A 83 23.95 -7.02 4.81
C LYS A 83 25.18 -6.66 5.62
N SER A 84 25.02 -5.79 6.62
CA SER A 84 26.06 -5.45 7.59
C SER A 84 25.72 -6.07 8.94
N PHE A 85 26.65 -6.81 9.53
CA PHE A 85 26.55 -7.24 10.92
C PHE A 85 27.54 -6.46 11.77
N ASN A 86 27.03 -5.78 12.79
CA ASN A 86 27.85 -5.19 13.84
C ASN A 86 28.34 -6.32 14.75
N LEU A 87 29.47 -6.94 14.39
CA LEU A 87 30.11 -7.95 15.22
C LEU A 87 31.38 -7.37 15.84
N ASN A 88 31.57 -7.63 17.13
CA ASN A 88 32.86 -7.38 17.75
C ASN A 88 33.90 -8.32 17.09
N GLY A 89 35.06 -7.80 16.67
CA GLY A 89 36.10 -8.58 15.97
C GLY A 89 36.46 -9.91 16.66
N ASN A 90 36.38 -9.96 17.99
CA ASN A 90 36.64 -11.16 18.80
C ASN A 90 35.63 -12.30 18.58
N THR A 91 34.46 -11.99 18.03
CA THR A 91 33.42 -12.97 17.71
C THR A 91 33.56 -13.54 16.31
N LEU A 92 34.37 -12.94 15.42
CA LEU A 92 34.43 -13.38 14.02
C LEU A 92 35.09 -14.74 13.87
N SER A 93 36.16 -15.04 14.61
CA SER A 93 36.81 -16.36 14.60
C SER A 93 36.03 -17.43 15.35
N THR A 94 35.08 -17.04 16.21
CA THR A 94 34.37 -17.95 17.13
C THR A 94 32.88 -18.13 16.80
N SER A 95 32.31 -17.26 15.96
CA SER A 95 30.90 -17.31 15.53
C SER A 95 30.76 -17.68 14.06
N SER A 96 29.52 -17.93 13.63
CA SER A 96 29.22 -18.47 12.29
C SER A 96 27.72 -18.41 12.00
N ASN A 97 27.36 -18.24 10.72
CA ASN A 97 25.98 -18.46 10.25
C ASN A 97 25.73 -19.84 9.61
N VAL A 98 26.79 -20.61 9.39
CA VAL A 98 26.72 -21.99 8.86
C VAL A 98 27.14 -23.06 9.88
N GLY A 99 27.09 -22.73 11.18
CA GLY A 99 27.45 -23.64 12.27
C GLY A 99 28.92 -24.07 12.35
N LYS A 100 29.87 -23.39 11.69
CA LYS A 100 31.31 -23.67 11.75
C LYS A 100 32.07 -22.40 12.19
N PRO A 101 32.67 -22.35 13.39
CA PRO A 101 33.37 -21.17 13.90
C PRO A 101 34.31 -20.54 12.86
N GLY A 102 34.26 -19.23 12.73
CA GLY A 102 35.05 -18.50 11.74
C GLY A 102 34.43 -18.42 10.35
N LYS A 103 33.33 -19.12 10.07
CA LYS A 103 32.75 -19.20 8.71
C LYS A 103 31.45 -18.44 8.57
N PHE A 104 31.43 -17.54 7.60
CA PHE A 104 30.23 -16.81 7.19
C PHE A 104 29.99 -17.03 5.71
N VAL A 105 28.76 -17.37 5.33
CA VAL A 105 28.35 -17.58 3.93
C VAL A 105 27.18 -16.68 3.61
N PHE A 106 27.30 -15.89 2.55
CA PHE A 106 26.25 -15.01 2.07
C PHE A 106 25.95 -15.25 0.60
N LEU A 107 24.67 -15.29 0.25
CA LEU A 107 24.22 -15.36 -1.13
C LEU A 107 24.11 -13.95 -1.69
N LEU A 108 25.01 -13.59 -2.60
CA LEU A 108 25.08 -12.26 -3.22
C LEU A 108 24.02 -12.05 -4.31
N THR A 109 23.46 -13.13 -4.86
CA THR A 109 22.41 -13.07 -5.89
C THR A 109 20.99 -13.11 -5.33
N ASN A 110 20.82 -13.35 -4.02
CA ASN A 110 19.50 -13.33 -3.38
C ASN A 110 19.27 -11.95 -2.78
N CYS A 111 18.50 -11.17 -3.52
CA CYS A 111 18.08 -9.86 -3.12
C CYS A 111 16.85 -10.03 -2.23
N THR A 112 17.03 -9.97 -0.91
CA THR A 112 15.91 -9.88 0.03
C THR A 112 15.91 -8.48 0.63
N ASN A 113 15.48 -7.49 -0.17
CA ASN A 113 14.95 -6.25 0.39
C ASN A 113 13.43 -6.38 0.40
N ASP A 114 12.82 -6.27 1.57
CA ASP A 114 11.35 -6.25 1.72
C ASP A 114 10.70 -5.01 1.05
N ARG A 115 11.50 -4.11 0.44
CA ARG A 115 11.13 -2.88 -0.26
C ARG A 115 11.50 -2.89 -1.76
N GLU A 116 11.30 -4.04 -2.42
CA GLU A 116 11.71 -4.26 -3.81
C GLU A 116 10.99 -3.32 -4.80
N PHE A 117 11.73 -2.37 -5.38
CA PHE A 117 11.34 -1.67 -6.61
C PHE A 117 11.39 -2.66 -7.79
N ILE A 118 10.78 -2.29 -8.91
CA ILE A 118 11.06 -2.95 -10.18
C ILE A 118 12.46 -2.48 -10.64
N PRO A 119 13.33 -3.38 -11.15
CA PRO A 119 14.66 -2.99 -11.61
C PRO A 119 14.64 -1.79 -12.56
N TYR A 120 15.51 -0.81 -12.36
CA TYR A 120 15.54 0.46 -13.10
C TYR A 120 17.00 0.88 -13.33
N GLY A 121 17.24 1.80 -14.25
CA GLY A 121 18.57 2.22 -14.68
C GLY A 121 18.77 2.10 -16.20
N GLN A 122 19.80 2.77 -16.72
CA GLN A 122 20.11 2.74 -18.16
C GLN A 122 20.43 1.32 -18.65
N SER A 123 21.00 0.46 -17.79
CA SER A 123 21.25 -0.96 -18.05
C SER A 123 19.97 -1.77 -18.32
N TYR A 124 18.82 -1.29 -17.83
CA TYR A 124 17.50 -1.85 -18.12
C TYR A 124 16.77 -1.10 -19.25
N GLY A 125 17.43 -0.16 -19.91
CA GLY A 125 16.90 0.62 -21.04
C GLY A 125 16.15 1.90 -20.63
N ASP A 126 16.30 2.36 -19.39
CA ASP A 126 15.64 3.57 -18.92
C ASP A 126 16.20 4.84 -19.58
N ARG A 127 15.31 5.81 -19.80
CA ARG A 127 15.63 7.15 -20.27
C ARG A 127 15.49 8.13 -19.11
N PHE A 128 16.23 9.24 -19.18
CA PHE A 128 16.07 10.34 -18.24
C PHE A 128 14.91 11.24 -18.65
N ALA A 129 14.14 11.70 -17.67
CA ALA A 129 13.15 12.76 -17.87
C ALA A 129 13.84 14.14 -17.97
N ASN A 130 13.09 15.13 -18.44
CA ASN A 130 13.54 16.53 -18.52
C ASN A 130 13.94 17.06 -17.15
N GLU A 131 15.08 17.75 -17.09
CA GLU A 131 15.50 18.47 -15.89
C GLU A 131 14.65 19.72 -15.65
N GLY A 132 14.67 20.22 -14.41
CA GLY A 132 14.02 21.46 -14.04
C GLY A 132 13.04 21.35 -12.88
N ASP A 133 12.53 22.52 -12.51
CA ASP A 133 11.36 22.68 -11.65
C ASP A 133 10.14 22.77 -12.56
N SER A 134 9.09 22.01 -12.23
CA SER A 134 7.84 22.00 -12.99
C SER A 134 7.99 21.63 -14.47
N SER A 135 9.01 20.83 -14.79
CA SER A 135 9.23 20.29 -16.13
C SER A 135 8.33 19.07 -16.36
N SER A 136 7.91 18.85 -17.60
CA SER A 136 7.08 17.70 -17.98
C SER A 136 7.73 16.90 -19.10
N THR A 137 7.70 15.57 -18.98
CA THR A 137 8.18 14.62 -20.00
C THR A 137 7.04 13.71 -20.42
N CYS A 138 6.48 13.96 -21.60
CA CYS A 138 5.38 13.18 -22.14
C CYS A 138 5.86 12.15 -23.16
N PHE A 139 5.35 10.93 -23.07
CA PHE A 139 5.69 9.85 -23.99
C PHE A 139 4.49 8.94 -24.25
N SER A 140 4.45 8.33 -25.43
CA SER A 140 3.46 7.30 -25.76
C SER A 140 3.64 6.13 -24.81
N SER A 141 2.63 5.91 -23.99
CA SER A 141 2.74 5.15 -22.74
C SER A 141 2.69 3.65 -22.98
N PHE A 142 1.81 3.21 -23.88
CA PHE A 142 1.63 1.81 -24.26
C PHE A 142 1.47 1.65 -25.77
N SER A 143 1.82 0.48 -26.30
CA SER A 143 1.69 0.14 -27.73
C SER A 143 0.23 0.13 -28.24
N LYS A 144 -0.74 0.06 -27.34
CA LYS A 144 -2.17 0.20 -27.62
C LYS A 144 -2.78 1.22 -26.67
N ARG A 145 -3.92 1.80 -27.10
CA ARG A 145 -4.76 2.54 -26.16
C ARG A 145 -5.17 1.62 -25.01
N PHE A 146 -5.20 2.18 -23.82
CA PHE A 146 -5.43 1.44 -22.58
C PHE A 146 -6.52 2.13 -21.77
N PRO A 147 -7.31 1.35 -21.03
CA PRO A 147 -8.26 1.92 -20.10
C PRO A 147 -7.52 2.51 -18.89
N LEU A 148 -7.95 3.69 -18.44
CA LEU A 148 -7.51 4.31 -17.20
C LEU A 148 -8.65 5.18 -16.68
N PHE A 149 -8.98 5.01 -15.41
CA PHE A 149 -10.11 5.64 -14.74
C PHE A 149 -11.43 5.32 -15.49
N SER A 150 -12.28 6.31 -15.75
CA SER A 150 -13.51 6.17 -16.54
C SER A 150 -13.25 6.12 -18.06
N THR A 151 -12.04 6.43 -18.50
CA THR A 151 -11.71 6.57 -19.92
C THR A 151 -11.06 5.30 -20.48
N ALA A 152 -11.70 4.68 -21.47
CA ALA A 152 -11.23 3.42 -22.06
C ALA A 152 -10.03 3.55 -23.04
N ASN A 153 -9.68 4.77 -23.45
CA ASN A 153 -8.84 5.02 -24.63
C ASN A 153 -7.70 6.03 -24.40
N ARG A 154 -6.94 5.90 -23.31
CA ARG A 154 -5.76 6.74 -23.03
C ARG A 154 -4.58 6.39 -23.94
N SER A 155 -3.67 7.33 -24.18
CA SER A 155 -2.58 7.16 -25.15
C SER A 155 -1.22 7.69 -24.73
N GLN A 156 -1.17 8.61 -23.77
CA GLN A 156 0.07 9.26 -23.36
C GLN A 156 0.15 9.41 -21.85
N VAL A 157 1.36 9.32 -21.32
CA VAL A 157 1.69 9.59 -19.92
C VAL A 157 2.74 10.71 -19.88
N CYS A 158 2.57 11.62 -18.94
CA CYS A 158 3.44 12.77 -18.73
C CYS A 158 4.00 12.75 -17.31
N ILE A 159 5.32 12.65 -17.18
CA ILE A 159 6.02 12.71 -15.89
C ILE A 159 6.27 14.17 -15.56
N ASN A 160 5.79 14.65 -14.42
CA ASN A 160 6.14 15.96 -13.90
C ASN A 160 7.30 15.83 -12.91
N SER A 161 8.28 16.74 -12.98
CA SER A 161 9.45 16.75 -12.10
C SER A 161 9.10 16.87 -10.62
N ASN A 162 7.95 17.47 -10.29
CA ASN A 162 7.39 17.63 -8.95
C ASN A 162 6.74 16.34 -8.39
N GLY A 163 7.08 15.17 -8.91
CA GLY A 163 6.67 13.91 -8.27
C GLY A 163 5.25 13.43 -8.59
N PHE A 164 4.61 13.93 -9.64
CA PHE A 164 3.31 13.44 -10.11
C PHE A 164 3.30 13.10 -11.59
N ILE A 165 2.28 12.35 -12.02
CA ILE A 165 2.14 11.85 -13.38
C ILE A 165 0.76 12.24 -13.90
N THR A 166 0.70 12.91 -15.05
CA THR A 166 -0.56 13.23 -15.73
C THR A 166 -0.75 12.36 -16.96
N VAL A 167 -1.99 12.28 -17.45
CA VAL A 167 -2.37 11.40 -18.57
C VAL A 167 -2.99 12.25 -19.68
N ASP A 168 -2.55 12.00 -20.91
CA ASP A 168 -2.88 12.71 -22.15
C ASP A 168 -2.61 14.23 -22.18
N ASN A 169 -2.25 14.85 -21.06
CA ASN A 169 -1.94 16.28 -20.97
C ASN A 169 -0.67 16.48 -20.14
N SER A 170 0.23 17.35 -20.61
CA SER A 170 1.33 17.86 -19.78
C SER A 170 0.79 18.83 -18.73
N ASN A 171 1.48 18.93 -17.61
CA ASN A 171 1.19 19.91 -16.58
C ASN A 171 2.50 20.47 -16.02
N THR A 172 2.51 21.75 -15.66
CA THR A 172 3.69 22.47 -15.13
C THR A 172 3.38 23.10 -13.77
N ASP A 173 2.41 22.56 -13.03
CA ASP A 173 2.10 23.00 -11.67
C ASP A 173 3.16 22.47 -10.70
N THR A 174 3.45 23.24 -9.66
CA THR A 174 4.37 22.84 -8.57
C THR A 174 3.80 21.74 -7.69
N ARG A 175 2.47 21.55 -7.71
CA ARG A 175 1.74 20.50 -6.99
C ARG A 175 0.55 20.04 -7.79
N ALA A 176 0.27 18.74 -7.72
CA ALA A 176 -0.95 18.20 -8.31
C ALA A 176 -2.16 18.62 -7.46
N SER A 177 -3.22 19.09 -8.12
CA SER A 177 -4.52 19.15 -7.48
C SER A 177 -5.23 17.80 -7.66
N LEU A 178 -5.57 17.14 -6.55
CA LEU A 178 -6.43 15.95 -6.62
C LEU A 178 -7.90 16.29 -6.88
N THR A 179 -8.22 17.58 -7.08
CA THR A 179 -9.49 18.08 -7.64
C THR A 179 -9.31 18.67 -9.05
N SER A 180 -8.20 18.35 -9.73
CA SER A 180 -7.88 18.96 -11.02
C SER A 180 -8.79 18.50 -12.16
N TYR A 181 -8.82 19.30 -13.23
CA TYR A 181 -9.50 19.00 -14.49
C TYR A 181 -8.78 17.95 -15.37
N TYR A 182 -7.75 17.25 -14.85
CA TYR A 182 -6.99 16.26 -15.62
C TYR A 182 -6.72 14.98 -14.81
N SER A 183 -6.55 13.87 -15.53
CA SER A 183 -6.22 12.57 -14.94
C SER A 183 -4.80 12.59 -14.41
N VAL A 184 -4.65 12.29 -13.11
CA VAL A 184 -3.38 12.41 -12.41
C VAL A 184 -3.15 11.23 -11.45
N LEU A 185 -1.91 10.72 -11.42
CA LEU A 185 -1.38 9.87 -10.37
C LEU A 185 -0.42 10.71 -9.53
N VAL A 186 -0.62 10.68 -8.23
CA VAL A 186 0.13 11.47 -7.26
C VAL A 186 0.78 10.51 -6.29
N PRO A 187 1.90 9.87 -6.65
CA PRO A 187 2.63 8.99 -5.73
C PRO A 187 3.17 9.80 -4.55
N PHE A 188 3.55 11.06 -4.73
CA PHE A 188 3.95 11.91 -3.62
C PHE A 188 3.76 13.38 -4.01
N ASN A 189 2.72 14.03 -3.49
CA ASN A 189 2.44 15.44 -3.80
C ASN A 189 3.42 16.37 -3.06
N TYR A 190 4.53 16.69 -3.69
CA TYR A 190 5.57 17.52 -3.09
C TYR A 190 6.29 18.35 -4.15
N ASP A 191 6.88 19.47 -3.75
CA ASP A 191 7.54 20.38 -4.68
C ASP A 191 8.99 19.90 -4.92
N LEU A 192 9.19 19.09 -5.96
CA LEU A 192 10.44 18.39 -6.24
C LEU A 192 11.11 18.95 -7.50
N LYS A 193 12.44 19.03 -7.48
CA LYS A 193 13.20 19.57 -8.60
C LYS A 193 14.15 18.53 -9.18
N SER A 194 14.01 18.25 -10.47
CA SER A 194 14.92 17.35 -11.18
C SER A 194 16.19 18.09 -11.61
N TYR A 195 17.32 17.40 -11.48
CA TYR A 195 18.62 17.83 -12.02
C TYR A 195 19.11 16.90 -13.16
N GLY A 196 18.17 16.25 -13.85
CA GLY A 196 18.40 15.60 -15.16
C GLY A 196 18.87 14.14 -15.12
N ARG A 197 19.20 13.57 -13.96
CA ARG A 197 19.59 12.15 -13.82
C ARG A 197 18.88 11.40 -12.69
N ASP A 198 17.96 12.07 -12.04
CA ASP A 198 17.27 11.65 -10.84
C ASP A 198 15.84 11.15 -11.13
N ILE A 199 15.35 11.30 -12.37
CA ILE A 199 14.07 10.73 -12.81
C ILE A 199 14.29 9.86 -14.04
N LEU A 200 13.98 8.58 -13.92
CA LEU A 200 14.16 7.56 -14.94
C LEU A 200 12.83 6.94 -15.36
N TYR A 201 12.66 6.63 -16.64
CA TYR A 201 11.44 5.96 -17.10
C TYR A 201 11.68 5.01 -18.28
N ARG A 202 10.81 4.00 -18.40
CA ARG A 202 10.69 3.14 -19.58
C ARG A 202 9.29 2.56 -19.74
N SER A 203 8.93 2.19 -20.97
CA SER A 203 7.91 1.16 -21.23
C SER A 203 8.60 -0.19 -21.46
N THR A 204 7.99 -1.29 -21.02
CA THR A 204 8.54 -2.63 -21.13
C THR A 204 7.47 -3.69 -21.42
N THR A 205 7.85 -4.65 -22.26
CA THR A 205 7.14 -5.91 -22.53
C THR A 205 7.97 -7.12 -22.09
N GLN A 206 9.08 -6.90 -21.37
CA GLN A 206 9.99 -7.96 -20.95
C GLN A 206 9.31 -8.89 -19.93
N GLN A 207 9.15 -10.17 -20.28
CA GLN A 207 8.34 -11.11 -19.52
C GLN A 207 8.81 -11.32 -18.07
N ASN A 208 10.12 -11.29 -17.82
CA ASN A 208 10.69 -11.38 -16.47
C ASN A 208 10.27 -10.19 -15.60
N ILE A 209 10.25 -8.97 -16.16
CA ILE A 209 9.82 -7.76 -15.47
C ILE A 209 8.31 -7.77 -15.25
N LEU A 210 7.52 -8.10 -16.29
CA LEU A 210 6.06 -8.21 -16.18
C LEU A 210 5.66 -9.23 -15.11
N SER A 211 6.38 -10.35 -15.01
CA SER A 211 6.07 -11.39 -14.01
C SER A 211 6.36 -10.92 -12.57
N MET A 212 7.35 -10.04 -12.35
CA MET A 212 7.57 -9.40 -11.04
C MET A 212 6.42 -8.44 -10.69
N ILE A 213 6.02 -7.63 -11.66
CA ILE A 213 4.91 -6.68 -11.53
C ILE A 213 3.59 -7.40 -11.23
N ASP A 214 3.28 -8.46 -11.97
CA ASP A 214 2.08 -9.28 -11.78
C ASP A 214 2.04 -9.89 -10.37
N LYS A 215 3.19 -10.39 -9.88
CA LYS A 215 3.30 -10.94 -8.53
C LYS A 215 2.93 -9.91 -7.46
N ASP A 216 3.36 -8.66 -7.63
CA ASP A 216 3.00 -7.58 -6.71
C ASP A 216 1.54 -7.15 -6.85
N ILE A 217 0.99 -7.08 -8.07
CA ILE A 217 -0.41 -6.74 -8.30
C ILE A 217 -1.34 -7.78 -7.68
N LEU A 218 -1.01 -9.07 -7.80
CA LEU A 218 -1.78 -10.18 -7.25
C LEU A 218 -1.86 -10.15 -5.71
N LEU A 219 -0.99 -9.41 -5.02
CA LEU A 219 -1.12 -9.17 -3.57
C LEU A 219 -2.38 -8.38 -3.23
N SER A 220 -2.87 -7.52 -4.14
CA SER A 220 -4.11 -6.76 -3.95
C SER A 220 -5.36 -7.64 -3.93
N LYS A 221 -5.26 -8.88 -4.43
CA LYS A 221 -6.36 -9.86 -4.61
C LYS A 221 -7.60 -9.32 -5.34
N SER A 222 -7.50 -8.15 -5.97
CA SER A 222 -8.66 -7.42 -6.55
C SER A 222 -9.11 -8.06 -7.86
N VAL A 223 -8.17 -8.61 -8.63
CA VAL A 223 -8.41 -9.39 -9.84
C VAL A 223 -7.48 -10.61 -9.80
N PRO A 224 -7.96 -11.79 -9.39
CA PRO A 224 -7.12 -12.97 -9.17
C PRO A 224 -6.48 -13.55 -10.44
N SER A 225 -6.83 -13.06 -11.63
CA SER A 225 -6.34 -13.53 -12.93
C SER A 225 -5.63 -12.44 -13.75
N PHE A 226 -5.25 -11.31 -13.14
CA PHE A 226 -4.54 -10.25 -13.86
C PHE A 226 -3.18 -10.73 -14.37
N LYS A 227 -2.87 -10.40 -15.63
CA LYS A 227 -1.57 -10.66 -16.26
C LYS A 227 -1.23 -9.51 -17.20
N SER A 228 -0.22 -8.73 -16.82
CA SER A 228 0.22 -7.58 -17.62
C SER A 228 0.76 -8.02 -18.98
N LYS A 229 0.44 -7.22 -20.00
CA LYS A 229 0.99 -7.35 -21.36
C LYS A 229 2.06 -6.30 -21.62
N GLU A 230 1.97 -5.17 -20.92
CA GLU A 230 2.90 -4.07 -21.03
C GLU A 230 2.89 -3.28 -19.71
N ALA A 231 4.01 -2.68 -19.36
CA ALA A 231 4.16 -1.87 -18.17
C ALA A 231 5.05 -0.66 -18.40
N ILE A 232 4.81 0.39 -17.62
CA ILE A 232 5.63 1.59 -17.53
C ILE A 232 6.24 1.61 -16.14
N VAL A 233 7.54 1.86 -16.07
CA VAL A 233 8.28 2.02 -14.82
C VAL A 233 8.82 3.44 -14.80
N ILE A 234 8.51 4.20 -13.76
CA ILE A 234 8.99 5.58 -13.53
C ILE A 234 9.61 5.62 -12.14
N THR A 235 10.90 5.94 -12.06
CA THR A 235 11.65 5.97 -10.80
C THR A 235 12.14 7.38 -10.52
N PHE A 236 11.76 7.91 -9.38
CA PHE A 236 12.33 9.12 -8.79
C PHE A 236 13.44 8.65 -7.86
N ASN A 237 14.69 8.75 -8.30
CA ASN A 237 15.88 8.26 -7.61
C ASN A 237 16.65 9.41 -6.95
N ASN A 238 16.43 9.60 -5.65
CA ASN A 238 17.05 10.67 -4.85
C ASN A 238 16.78 12.07 -5.45
N VAL A 239 15.54 12.31 -5.86
CA VAL A 239 15.12 13.64 -6.34
C VAL A 239 15.01 14.56 -5.11
N PRO A 240 15.64 15.74 -5.13
CA PRO A 240 15.61 16.66 -4.00
C PRO A 240 14.33 17.50 -3.94
N TYR A 241 14.07 18.03 -2.75
CA TYR A 241 13.13 19.15 -2.58
C TYR A 241 13.60 20.39 -3.33
N TYR A 242 12.68 21.16 -3.92
CA TYR A 242 13.01 22.27 -4.83
C TYR A 242 13.98 23.31 -4.23
N ASP A 243 13.86 23.61 -2.93
CA ASP A 243 14.69 24.59 -2.23
C ASP A 243 15.81 23.98 -1.34
N LYS A 244 15.82 22.65 -1.15
CA LYS A 244 16.79 21.96 -0.26
C LYS A 244 17.32 20.67 -0.88
N ARG A 245 18.51 20.75 -1.47
CA ARG A 245 19.22 19.61 -2.09
C ARG A 245 19.60 18.48 -1.13
N ASN A 246 19.60 18.71 0.18
CA ASN A 246 19.93 17.70 1.19
C ASN A 246 18.71 16.87 1.65
N ILE A 247 17.50 17.25 1.23
CA ILE A 247 16.27 16.50 1.51
C ILE A 247 15.93 15.72 0.24
N LEU A 248 16.07 14.39 0.29
CA LEU A 248 15.97 13.52 -0.87
C LEU A 248 14.77 12.57 -0.79
N PHE A 249 14.21 12.28 -1.95
CA PHE A 249 13.06 11.38 -2.11
C PHE A 249 13.39 10.28 -3.12
N ARG A 250 13.14 9.03 -2.72
CA ARG A 250 13.29 7.83 -3.55
C ARG A 250 12.02 7.00 -3.54
N PHE A 251 11.31 7.00 -4.67
CA PHE A 251 10.06 6.28 -4.89
C PHE A 251 9.90 5.89 -6.36
N GLN A 252 9.02 4.94 -6.64
CA GLN A 252 8.76 4.44 -7.98
C GLN A 252 7.27 4.28 -8.24
N VAL A 253 6.85 4.62 -9.45
CA VAL A 253 5.52 4.39 -9.99
C VAL A 253 5.60 3.36 -11.10
N VAL A 254 4.78 2.33 -11.01
CA VAL A 254 4.66 1.29 -12.04
C VAL A 254 3.23 1.22 -12.51
N MET A 255 2.96 1.52 -13.77
CA MET A 255 1.65 1.30 -14.39
C MET A 255 1.70 0.05 -15.25
N ALA A 256 0.75 -0.87 -15.08
CA ALA A 256 0.73 -2.12 -15.84
C ALA A 256 -0.66 -2.41 -16.36
N THR A 257 -0.76 -2.84 -17.62
CA THR A 257 -2.05 -3.07 -18.28
C THR A 257 -2.09 -4.43 -18.99
N ASP A 258 -3.26 -5.06 -18.97
CA ASP A 258 -3.60 -6.20 -19.84
C ASP A 258 -4.48 -5.76 -21.05
N TYR A 259 -4.61 -4.43 -21.22
CA TYR A 259 -5.50 -3.68 -22.12
C TYR A 259 -7.00 -3.75 -21.79
N LYS A 260 -7.38 -4.43 -20.71
CA LYS A 260 -8.74 -4.42 -20.13
C LYS A 260 -8.74 -3.77 -18.76
N ASN A 261 -7.71 -4.06 -17.96
CA ASN A 261 -7.44 -3.53 -16.66
C ASN A 261 -6.06 -2.87 -16.62
N THR A 262 -5.94 -1.83 -15.82
CA THR A 262 -4.69 -1.10 -15.59
C THR A 262 -4.53 -0.91 -14.10
N TYR A 263 -3.38 -1.30 -13.59
CA TYR A 263 -2.99 -1.13 -12.19
C TYR A 263 -1.87 -0.09 -12.10
N THR A 264 -1.76 0.54 -10.94
CA THR A 264 -0.53 1.24 -10.54
C THR A 264 0.02 0.66 -9.25
N ILE A 265 1.35 0.63 -9.14
CA ILE A 265 2.10 0.33 -7.92
C ILE A 265 2.88 1.59 -7.54
N PHE A 266 2.76 2.04 -6.31
CA PHE A 266 3.66 3.02 -5.70
C PHE A 266 4.59 2.28 -4.74
N ASN A 267 5.89 2.33 -5.01
CA ASN A 267 6.94 1.79 -4.14
C ASN A 267 7.69 2.95 -3.48
N TYR A 268 7.85 2.93 -2.17
CA TYR A 268 8.58 3.94 -1.40
C TYR A 268 9.78 3.33 -0.70
N ASP A 269 10.91 4.03 -0.74
CA ASP A 269 12.11 3.60 -0.05
C ASP A 269 12.67 4.67 0.89
N ARG A 270 12.84 5.91 0.40
CA ARG A 270 13.37 7.03 1.18
C ARG A 270 12.51 8.27 1.01
N ILE A 271 12.06 8.85 2.12
CA ILE A 271 11.28 10.09 2.15
C ILE A 271 11.84 10.93 3.31
N ASP A 272 12.83 11.79 3.03
CA ASP A 272 13.60 12.48 4.07
C ASP A 272 12.81 13.54 4.85
N ASN A 273 11.66 13.96 4.33
CA ASN A 273 10.78 14.89 5.03
C ASN A 273 9.47 14.19 5.45
N PRO A 274 9.23 14.02 6.77
CA PRO A 274 8.02 13.40 7.29
C PRO A 274 6.79 14.32 7.27
N GLY A 275 6.80 15.41 6.51
CA GLY A 275 5.60 16.23 6.30
C GLY A 275 4.42 15.42 5.75
N TYR A 276 3.23 16.00 5.81
CA TYR A 276 2.05 15.41 5.18
C TYR A 276 2.15 15.57 3.66
N GLY A 277 2.26 14.45 2.96
CA GLY A 277 2.11 14.37 1.51
C GLY A 277 0.77 13.74 1.19
N ASN A 278 0.08 14.29 0.19
CA ASN A 278 -1.05 13.59 -0.41
C ASN A 278 -0.52 12.51 -1.35
N ILE A 279 -0.92 11.27 -1.15
CA ILE A 279 -0.73 10.20 -2.12
C ILE A 279 -2.08 9.80 -2.72
N GLY A 280 -2.12 9.46 -3.99
CA GLY A 280 -3.40 9.22 -4.61
C GLY A 280 -3.45 9.22 -6.12
N TYR A 281 -4.68 9.32 -6.60
CA TYR A 281 -5.01 9.53 -8.00
C TYR A 281 -6.37 10.24 -8.10
N ALA A 282 -6.57 10.94 -9.22
CA ALA A 282 -7.81 11.64 -9.54
C ALA A 282 -8.05 11.67 -11.07
N GLU A 283 -9.31 11.79 -11.48
CA GLU A 283 -9.74 12.12 -12.84
C GLU A 283 -10.75 13.28 -12.76
N PRO A 284 -10.77 14.20 -13.75
CA PRO A 284 -11.73 15.31 -13.82
C PRO A 284 -13.17 14.87 -13.58
N ASP A 285 -13.89 15.66 -12.79
CA ASP A 285 -15.34 15.61 -12.70
C ASP A 285 -15.96 15.94 -14.07
N GLY A 286 -16.27 14.91 -14.84
CA GLY A 286 -17.10 15.01 -16.03
C GLY A 286 -18.24 14.02 -15.93
N GLU A 287 -19.45 14.48 -15.59
CA GLU A 287 -20.79 13.85 -15.72
C GLU A 287 -20.97 12.32 -15.53
N VAL A 288 -20.01 11.63 -14.92
CA VAL A 288 -20.07 10.18 -14.72
C VAL A 288 -19.97 9.90 -13.22
N SER A 289 -20.84 9.00 -12.77
CA SER A 289 -21.09 8.49 -11.40
C SER A 289 -19.88 7.94 -10.64
N CYS A 290 -18.66 8.19 -11.10
CA CYS A 290 -17.44 7.59 -10.58
C CYS A 290 -16.29 8.61 -10.63
N THR A 291 -15.96 9.19 -9.48
CA THR A 291 -14.69 9.86 -9.28
C THR A 291 -13.73 8.85 -8.68
N PRO A 292 -12.77 8.29 -9.42
CA PRO A 292 -11.67 7.54 -8.83
C PRO A 292 -10.77 8.52 -8.07
N TYR A 293 -11.24 8.98 -6.91
CA TYR A 293 -10.52 9.84 -5.99
C TYR A 293 -10.07 8.98 -4.82
N LYS A 294 -8.78 8.65 -4.82
CA LYS A 294 -8.16 8.03 -3.65
C LYS A 294 -7.08 8.98 -3.19
N SER A 295 -7.30 9.62 -2.05
CA SER A 295 -6.29 10.41 -1.37
C SER A 295 -6.04 9.83 0.02
N PHE A 296 -4.77 9.67 0.35
CA PHE A 296 -4.34 9.46 1.72
C PHE A 296 -3.43 10.62 2.10
N ASN A 297 -3.78 11.31 3.19
CA ASN A 297 -2.85 12.19 3.88
C ASN A 297 -1.96 11.30 4.75
N LEU A 298 -0.80 10.91 4.23
CA LEU A 298 0.16 10.10 4.96
C LEU A 298 1.41 10.92 5.24
N ASN A 299 1.92 10.75 6.46
CA ASN A 299 3.25 11.20 6.80
C ASN A 299 4.28 10.42 5.94
N GLY A 300 5.30 11.09 5.42
CA GLY A 300 6.36 10.45 4.62
C GLY A 300 7.00 9.21 5.27
N ASN A 301 7.16 9.21 6.60
CA ASN A 301 7.67 8.06 7.35
C ASN A 301 6.68 6.88 7.39
N THR A 302 5.39 7.16 7.28
CA THR A 302 4.35 6.13 7.19
C THR A 302 4.35 5.48 5.81
N LEU A 303 4.70 6.21 4.74
CA LEU A 303 4.73 5.65 3.38
C LEU A 303 5.73 4.51 3.23
N THR A 304 6.93 4.62 3.82
CA THR A 304 7.97 3.60 3.74
C THR A 304 7.72 2.38 4.64
N THR A 305 6.79 2.48 5.59
CA THR A 305 6.51 1.45 6.60
C THR A 305 5.12 0.83 6.50
N SER A 306 4.17 1.48 5.82
CA SER A 306 2.80 1.01 5.64
C SER A 306 2.53 0.45 4.23
N SER A 307 1.36 -0.16 4.05
CA SER A 307 0.97 -0.84 2.81
C SER A 307 -0.53 -1.12 2.77
N ASN A 308 -1.13 -1.16 1.57
CA ASN A 308 -2.46 -1.74 1.36
C ASN A 308 -2.44 -3.21 0.87
N VAL A 309 -1.25 -3.78 0.67
CA VAL A 309 -1.04 -5.16 0.19
C VAL A 309 -0.18 -6.00 1.13
N GLY A 310 0.10 -5.49 2.33
CA GLY A 310 0.85 -6.20 3.37
C GLY A 310 2.36 -6.26 3.14
N LYS A 311 2.92 -5.46 2.22
CA LYS A 311 4.37 -5.30 2.01
C LYS A 311 4.78 -3.85 2.30
N PRO A 312 5.56 -3.56 3.35
CA PRO A 312 5.97 -2.19 3.71
C PRO A 312 6.49 -1.40 2.52
N GLY A 313 6.04 -0.15 2.37
CA GLY A 313 6.46 0.70 1.25
C GLY A 313 5.72 0.44 -0.06
N LYS A 314 4.81 -0.53 -0.13
CA LYS A 314 4.15 -0.93 -1.38
C LYS A 314 2.65 -0.67 -1.34
N PHE A 315 2.18 0.07 -2.33
CA PHE A 315 0.77 0.38 -2.52
C PHE A 315 0.32 0.02 -3.92
N VAL A 316 -0.77 -0.75 -4.05
CA VAL A 316 -1.29 -1.22 -5.34
C VAL A 316 -2.72 -0.75 -5.52
N PHE A 317 -3.02 -0.14 -6.67
CA PHE A 317 -4.35 0.37 -6.99
C PHE A 317 -4.80 -0.11 -8.37
N LEU A 318 -6.06 -0.54 -8.47
CA LEU A 318 -6.73 -0.79 -9.75
C LEU A 318 -7.25 0.56 -10.27
N LEU A 319 -6.86 0.93 -11.49
CA LEU A 319 -7.20 2.22 -12.08
C LEU A 319 -8.32 2.14 -13.09
N THR A 320 -8.66 0.97 -13.63
CA THR A 320 -9.65 0.79 -14.72
C THR A 320 -11.03 0.43 -14.26
N ASN A 321 -11.13 -0.04 -13.02
CA ASN A 321 -12.41 -0.16 -12.40
C ASN A 321 -12.63 1.15 -11.67
N CYS A 322 -13.70 1.83 -12.06
CA CYS A 322 -14.42 2.70 -11.15
C CYS A 322 -14.97 1.82 -10.01
N THR A 323 -14.07 1.35 -9.15
CA THR A 323 -14.42 0.83 -7.84
C THR A 323 -14.03 1.95 -6.92
N ASN A 324 -15.01 2.62 -6.34
CA ASN A 324 -14.70 3.61 -5.35
C ASN A 324 -14.03 2.80 -4.22
N ASP A 325 -12.71 2.91 -4.06
CA ASP A 325 -12.02 2.29 -2.92
C ASP A 325 -12.32 3.04 -1.60
N LYS A 326 -13.33 3.94 -1.64
CA LYS A 326 -14.07 4.58 -0.56
C LYS A 326 -15.59 4.31 -0.66
N GLU A 327 -16.04 3.34 -1.47
CA GLU A 327 -17.47 3.09 -1.68
C GLU A 327 -18.09 2.49 -0.44
N PHE A 328 -19.21 3.08 -0.06
CA PHE A 328 -20.29 2.31 0.53
C PHE A 328 -20.45 1.01 -0.24
N ILE A 329 -20.70 -0.08 0.47
CA ILE A 329 -21.28 -1.26 -0.15
C ILE A 329 -22.46 -0.79 -1.03
N PRO A 330 -22.56 -1.23 -2.30
CA PRO A 330 -23.54 -0.70 -3.24
C PRO A 330 -24.93 -0.62 -2.62
N TYR A 331 -25.63 0.48 -2.85
CA TYR A 331 -26.87 0.82 -2.15
C TYR A 331 -27.86 1.51 -3.10
N GLY A 332 -29.12 1.54 -2.74
CA GLY A 332 -30.22 2.04 -3.56
C GLY A 332 -31.30 0.99 -3.81
N GLN A 333 -32.46 1.45 -4.29
CA GLN A 333 -33.61 0.58 -4.54
C GLN A 333 -33.31 -0.53 -5.58
N SER A 334 -32.41 -0.27 -6.54
CA SER A 334 -31.94 -1.29 -7.50
C SER A 334 -31.19 -2.46 -6.83
N TYR A 335 -30.66 -2.24 -5.63
CA TYR A 335 -29.98 -3.23 -4.80
C TYR A 335 -30.91 -3.84 -3.72
N GLY A 336 -32.20 -3.48 -3.74
CA GLY A 336 -33.21 -3.97 -2.81
C GLY A 336 -33.36 -3.15 -1.52
N ASP A 337 -32.78 -1.95 -1.46
CA ASP A 337 -32.86 -1.13 -0.25
C ASP A 337 -34.27 -0.56 -0.02
N SER A 338 -34.66 -0.52 1.25
CA SER A 338 -35.85 0.18 1.74
C SER A 338 -35.47 1.54 2.34
N PHE A 339 -36.39 2.50 2.28
CA PHE A 339 -36.21 3.79 2.96
C PHE A 339 -36.62 3.69 4.42
N ALA A 340 -35.86 4.34 5.31
CA ALA A 340 -36.24 4.50 6.71
C ALA A 340 -37.32 5.58 6.88
N ASN A 341 -37.99 5.57 8.03
CA ASN A 341 -38.99 6.55 8.43
C ASN A 341 -38.42 7.98 8.42
N GLU A 342 -39.14 8.91 7.80
CA GLU A 342 -38.82 10.34 7.84
C GLU A 342 -38.99 10.93 9.24
N GLY A 343 -38.16 11.93 9.59
CA GLY A 343 -38.31 12.67 10.84
C GLY A 343 -37.00 13.09 11.50
N ASP A 344 -37.14 13.83 12.59
CA ASP A 344 -36.06 14.34 13.44
C ASP A 344 -35.82 13.45 14.68
N SER A 345 -36.68 12.46 14.88
CA SER A 345 -36.66 11.56 16.04
C SER A 345 -37.42 10.28 15.69
N SER A 346 -37.36 9.86 14.43
CA SER A 346 -38.02 8.65 13.97
C SER A 346 -37.09 7.45 14.15
N SER A 347 -37.67 6.28 14.36
CA SER A 347 -36.95 5.02 14.43
C SER A 347 -37.56 4.02 13.45
N THR A 348 -36.72 3.30 12.72
CA THR A 348 -37.13 2.23 11.82
C THR A 348 -36.52 0.93 12.28
N CYS A 349 -37.33 0.07 12.89
CA CYS A 349 -36.91 -1.24 13.33
C CYS A 349 -37.27 -2.30 12.30
N PHE A 350 -36.32 -3.15 11.95
CA PHE A 350 -36.55 -4.26 11.02
C PHE A 350 -35.92 -5.53 11.55
N SER A 351 -36.53 -6.65 11.17
CA SER A 351 -36.00 -7.97 11.47
C SER A 351 -34.64 -8.09 10.81
N SER A 352 -33.63 -8.32 11.64
CA SER A 352 -32.22 -8.14 11.28
C SER A 352 -31.73 -9.25 10.33
N PHE A 353 -31.28 -10.35 10.92
CA PHE A 353 -30.76 -11.52 10.26
C PHE A 353 -31.76 -12.67 10.32
N SER A 354 -31.61 -13.61 9.39
CA SER A 354 -32.38 -14.85 9.28
C SER A 354 -32.25 -15.74 10.52
N LYS A 355 -31.22 -15.52 11.36
CA LYS A 355 -31.00 -16.18 12.64
C LYS A 355 -30.59 -15.18 13.71
N ARG A 356 -30.79 -15.57 14.96
CA ARG A 356 -30.25 -14.86 16.13
C ARG A 356 -28.72 -14.79 16.03
N PHE A 357 -28.14 -13.67 16.45
CA PHE A 357 -26.72 -13.38 16.27
C PHE A 357 -26.11 -12.70 17.50
N PRO A 358 -24.77 -12.80 17.68
CA PRO A 358 -24.09 -12.15 18.78
C PRO A 358 -23.76 -10.69 18.48
N LEU A 359 -24.11 -9.76 19.38
CA LEU A 359 -23.69 -8.36 19.32
C LEU A 359 -23.76 -7.74 20.73
N PHE A 360 -22.70 -7.00 21.11
CA PHE A 360 -22.51 -6.40 22.44
C PHE A 360 -22.75 -7.40 23.59
N SER A 361 -21.82 -8.37 23.75
CA SER A 361 -21.80 -9.47 24.73
C SER A 361 -23.02 -10.41 24.77
N THR A 362 -24.09 -10.10 24.05
CA THR A 362 -25.34 -10.88 24.00
C THR A 362 -25.37 -11.71 22.73
N THR A 363 -25.73 -12.99 22.82
CA THR A 363 -25.68 -13.95 21.69
C THR A 363 -27.01 -14.11 20.95
N ASN A 364 -28.08 -13.47 21.41
CA ASN A 364 -29.45 -13.74 20.98
C ASN A 364 -30.20 -12.51 20.43
N ARG A 365 -29.53 -11.65 19.67
CA ARG A 365 -30.13 -10.43 19.08
C ARG A 365 -31.04 -10.78 17.90
N SER A 366 -32.13 -10.02 17.71
CA SER A 366 -33.14 -10.28 16.67
C SER A 366 -33.48 -9.09 15.79
N GLN A 367 -33.31 -7.87 16.28
CA GLN A 367 -33.81 -6.69 15.60
C GLN A 367 -32.76 -5.59 15.62
N VAL A 368 -32.69 -4.84 14.53
CA VAL A 368 -31.88 -3.63 14.42
C VAL A 368 -32.83 -2.47 14.15
N CYS A 369 -32.60 -1.36 14.83
CA CYS A 369 -33.40 -0.15 14.74
C CYS A 369 -32.51 1.01 14.28
N ILE A 370 -32.91 1.69 13.22
CA ILE A 370 -32.21 2.84 12.65
C ILE A 370 -32.86 4.10 13.19
N SER A 371 -32.09 4.95 13.85
CA SER A 371 -32.54 6.30 14.22
C SER A 371 -32.31 7.27 13.07
N SER A 372 -33.26 8.18 12.83
CA SER A 372 -33.06 9.30 11.91
C SER A 372 -31.88 10.22 12.32
N ASN A 373 -31.50 10.17 13.61
CA ASN A 373 -30.39 10.92 14.20
C ASN A 373 -29.02 10.23 14.06
N GLY A 374 -28.88 9.27 13.16
CA GLY A 374 -27.56 8.80 12.75
C GLY A 374 -26.93 7.68 13.57
N TYR A 375 -27.68 7.09 14.48
CA TYR A 375 -27.23 5.94 15.27
C TYR A 375 -28.16 4.74 15.08
N ILE A 376 -27.65 3.57 15.44
CA ILE A 376 -28.34 2.29 15.30
C ILE A 376 -28.44 1.65 16.68
N THR A 377 -29.64 1.22 17.07
CA THR A 377 -29.89 0.47 18.30
C THR A 377 -30.28 -0.97 17.99
N VAL A 378 -30.17 -1.84 19.00
CA VAL A 378 -30.44 -3.27 18.86
C VAL A 378 -31.59 -3.65 19.81
N ASP A 379 -32.57 -4.38 19.28
CA ASP A 379 -33.78 -4.87 19.98
C ASP A 379 -34.69 -3.79 20.62
N GLN A 380 -34.39 -2.51 20.43
CA GLN A 380 -35.17 -1.41 21.00
C GLN A 380 -35.17 -0.19 20.07
N SER A 381 -36.35 0.37 19.79
CA SER A 381 -36.50 1.67 19.14
C SER A 381 -36.17 2.80 20.11
N VAL A 382 -35.37 3.76 19.66
CA VAL A 382 -35.03 4.96 20.42
C VAL A 382 -35.22 6.19 19.53
N THR A 383 -35.74 7.26 20.09
CA THR A 383 -36.10 8.51 19.40
C THR A 383 -35.33 9.71 19.97
N ASP A 384 -34.22 9.47 20.66
CA ASP A 384 -33.39 10.53 21.24
C ASP A 384 -32.74 11.34 20.11
N THR A 385 -32.59 12.65 20.29
CA THR A 385 -31.88 13.53 19.33
C THR A 385 -30.38 13.25 19.27
N LYS A 386 -29.82 12.66 20.33
CA LYS A 386 -28.43 12.20 20.40
C LYS A 386 -28.34 10.91 21.20
N ALA A 387 -27.47 10.00 20.77
CA ALA A 387 -27.21 8.78 21.50
C ALA A 387 -26.36 9.06 22.75
N SER A 388 -26.75 8.47 23.88
CA SER A 388 -25.88 8.41 25.07
C SER A 388 -25.10 7.10 25.08
N LEU A 389 -23.77 7.17 25.15
CA LEU A 389 -22.91 5.99 25.30
C LEU A 389 -22.97 5.38 26.71
N THR A 390 -23.65 6.04 27.65
CA THR A 390 -23.95 5.52 29.00
C THR A 390 -25.39 5.01 29.12
N SER A 391 -26.09 4.84 28.00
CA SER A 391 -27.49 4.41 27.97
C SER A 391 -27.66 2.93 28.34
N TYR A 392 -28.89 2.57 28.72
CA TYR A 392 -29.28 1.20 29.06
C TYR A 392 -29.48 0.28 27.84
N TYR A 393 -29.27 0.78 26.62
CA TYR A 393 -29.48 0.04 25.38
C TYR A 393 -28.17 -0.14 24.60
N SER A 394 -28.13 -1.18 23.77
CA SER A 394 -27.00 -1.45 22.90
C SER A 394 -27.06 -0.58 21.65
N VAL A 395 -26.03 0.25 21.44
CA VAL A 395 -26.02 1.27 20.38
C VAL A 395 -24.71 1.26 19.60
N LEU A 396 -24.82 1.38 18.28
CA LEU A 396 -23.74 1.75 17.37
C LEU A 396 -23.93 3.21 17.02
N VAL A 397 -22.92 4.04 17.32
CA VAL A 397 -22.94 5.49 17.07
C VAL A 397 -21.82 5.83 16.08
N PRO A 398 -22.06 5.67 14.76
CA PRO A 398 -21.15 6.10 13.72
C PRO A 398 -20.80 7.59 13.85
N PHE A 399 -21.83 8.39 14.14
CA PHE A 399 -21.76 9.83 14.24
C PHE A 399 -22.86 10.31 15.20
N ASN A 400 -22.51 11.11 16.21
CA ASN A 400 -23.45 11.52 17.26
C ASN A 400 -23.93 12.97 17.08
N PHE A 401 -24.80 13.20 16.10
CA PHE A 401 -25.32 14.53 15.77
C PHE A 401 -26.85 14.49 15.62
N ASP A 402 -27.45 15.66 15.80
CA ASP A 402 -28.89 15.87 15.63
C ASP A 402 -29.19 15.99 14.13
N MET A 403 -29.76 14.96 13.53
CA MET A 403 -29.90 14.82 12.08
C MET A 403 -31.37 14.67 11.70
N LYS A 404 -31.77 15.33 10.60
CA LYS A 404 -33.17 15.31 10.17
C LYS A 404 -33.34 14.58 8.86
N SER A 405 -33.88 13.36 8.92
CA SER A 405 -34.24 12.61 7.71
C SER A 405 -35.42 13.28 6.99
N ARG A 406 -35.36 13.28 5.66
CA ARG A 406 -36.43 13.71 4.73
C ARG A 406 -37.06 12.56 3.95
N GLY A 407 -36.92 11.33 4.43
CA GLY A 407 -37.61 10.14 3.92
C GLY A 407 -36.99 9.45 2.70
N LYS A 408 -35.91 9.98 2.11
CA LYS A 408 -35.17 9.36 0.99
C LYS A 408 -33.65 9.35 1.15
N ASP A 409 -33.19 9.79 2.31
CA ASP A 409 -31.79 10.03 2.65
C ASP A 409 -31.23 8.96 3.57
N ILE A 410 -32.06 8.05 4.10
CA ILE A 410 -31.62 6.89 4.87
C ILE A 410 -32.18 5.62 4.23
N LEU A 411 -31.27 4.73 3.83
CA LEU A 411 -31.57 3.48 3.15
C LEU A 411 -31.05 2.30 3.96
N TYR A 412 -31.75 1.16 3.90
CA TYR A 412 -31.29 -0.05 4.57
C TYR A 412 -31.70 -1.33 3.84
N ARG A 413 -30.89 -2.37 4.05
CA ARG A 413 -31.22 -3.76 3.65
C ARG A 413 -30.53 -4.78 4.54
N SER A 414 -31.11 -5.97 4.59
CA SER A 414 -30.40 -7.21 4.95
C SER A 414 -30.08 -7.96 3.65
N THR A 415 -28.90 -8.59 3.56
CA THR A 415 -28.45 -9.27 2.35
C THR A 415 -27.69 -10.56 2.66
N THR A 416 -27.94 -11.56 1.81
CA THR A 416 -27.18 -12.81 1.70
C THR A 416 -26.47 -12.93 0.34
N ASP A 417 -26.50 -11.86 -0.47
CA ASP A 417 -25.87 -11.81 -1.79
C ASP A 417 -24.36 -12.01 -1.69
N GLN A 418 -23.85 -13.04 -2.36
CA GLN A 418 -22.46 -13.47 -2.21
C GLN A 418 -21.48 -12.42 -2.71
N ASN A 419 -21.81 -11.67 -3.76
CA ASN A 419 -20.94 -10.61 -4.27
C ASN A 419 -20.80 -9.48 -3.24
N THR A 420 -21.91 -9.09 -2.63
CA THR A 420 -21.96 -8.10 -1.55
C THR A 420 -21.19 -8.58 -0.31
N LEU A 421 -21.41 -9.83 0.12
CA LEU A 421 -20.72 -10.41 1.27
C LEU A 421 -19.20 -10.53 1.06
N MET A 422 -18.75 -10.86 -0.16
CA MET A 422 -17.32 -10.88 -0.50
C MET A 422 -16.66 -9.51 -0.36
N LEU A 423 -17.36 -8.43 -0.72
CA LEU A 423 -16.85 -7.06 -0.52
C LEU A 423 -16.73 -6.72 0.97
N ILE A 424 -17.73 -7.11 1.77
CA ILE A 424 -17.72 -6.88 3.23
C ILE A 424 -16.59 -7.68 3.90
N ASP A 425 -16.43 -8.95 3.53
CA ASP A 425 -15.36 -9.82 4.02
C ASP A 425 -13.98 -9.28 3.69
N ARG A 426 -13.82 -8.68 2.51
CA ARG A 426 -12.58 -8.01 2.11
C ARG A 426 -12.25 -6.87 3.07
N ASN A 427 -13.22 -6.04 3.42
CA ASN A 427 -13.06 -4.92 4.36
C ASN A 427 -12.72 -5.41 5.78
N ILE A 428 -13.36 -6.47 6.26
CA ILE A 428 -13.04 -7.10 7.54
C ILE A 428 -11.63 -7.72 7.52
N GLY A 429 -11.22 -8.31 6.40
CA GLY A 429 -9.88 -8.83 6.19
C GLY A 429 -8.78 -7.77 6.33
N LEU A 430 -9.04 -6.52 5.91
CA LEU A 430 -8.09 -5.41 6.08
C LEU A 430 -7.81 -5.12 7.56
N LEU A 431 -8.83 -5.15 8.43
CA LEU A 431 -8.66 -4.99 9.88
C LEU A 431 -7.74 -6.07 10.46
N HIS A 432 -7.92 -7.31 10.04
CA HIS A 432 -7.12 -8.44 10.52
C HIS A 432 -5.68 -8.38 10.03
N SER A 433 -5.46 -7.96 8.79
CA SER A 433 -4.13 -7.70 8.24
C SER A 433 -3.39 -6.60 9.01
N GLN A 434 -4.07 -5.51 9.37
CA GLN A 434 -3.46 -4.43 10.16
C GLN A 434 -3.06 -4.87 11.57
N LYS A 435 -3.80 -5.82 12.15
CA LYS A 435 -3.54 -6.35 13.50
C LYS A 435 -2.57 -7.55 13.51
N ASN A 436 -2.02 -7.96 12.36
CA ASN A 436 -1.25 -9.20 12.22
C ASN A 436 -2.00 -10.43 12.78
N THR A 437 -3.32 -10.47 12.61
CA THR A 437 -4.17 -11.59 13.05
C THR A 437 -4.74 -12.31 11.84
N THR A 438 -4.84 -13.63 11.88
CA THR A 438 -5.58 -14.41 10.89
C THR A 438 -7.01 -14.59 11.38
N SER A 439 -7.99 -14.22 10.56
CA SER A 439 -9.41 -14.48 10.84
C SER A 439 -9.97 -15.50 9.88
N SER A 440 -10.65 -16.50 10.43
CA SER A 440 -11.48 -17.45 9.69
C SER A 440 -12.90 -16.92 9.44
N PHE A 441 -13.17 -15.65 9.81
CA PHE A 441 -14.49 -15.05 9.66
C PHE A 441 -14.89 -14.95 8.18
N LYS A 442 -16.11 -15.39 7.91
CA LYS A 442 -16.78 -15.30 6.61
C LYS A 442 -18.24 -14.96 6.82
N SER A 443 -18.65 -13.80 6.32
CA SER A 443 -20.01 -13.30 6.47
C SER A 443 -20.98 -14.25 5.79
N LYS A 444 -22.03 -14.66 6.52
CA LYS A 444 -23.18 -15.40 5.96
C LYS A 444 -24.35 -14.48 5.64
N GLU A 445 -24.43 -13.36 6.35
CA GLU A 445 -25.47 -12.36 6.20
C GLU A 445 -24.92 -11.00 6.67
N ALA A 446 -25.42 -9.93 6.07
CA ALA A 446 -25.03 -8.57 6.44
C ALA A 446 -26.22 -7.60 6.39
N ILE A 447 -26.20 -6.64 7.30
CA ILE A 447 -27.09 -5.49 7.33
C ILE A 447 -26.29 -4.29 6.89
N ILE A 448 -26.88 -3.51 5.98
CA ILE A 448 -26.29 -2.32 5.42
C ILE A 448 -27.27 -1.18 5.68
N VAL A 449 -26.78 -0.11 6.31
CA VAL A 449 -27.55 1.12 6.57
C VAL A 449 -26.77 2.29 6.01
N THR A 450 -27.36 3.00 5.06
CA THR A 450 -26.72 4.10 4.35
C THR A 450 -27.40 5.41 4.68
N PHE A 451 -26.65 6.35 5.23
CA PHE A 451 -27.03 7.74 5.41
C PHE A 451 -26.47 8.53 4.22
N ASN A 452 -27.34 8.97 3.33
CA ASN A 452 -27.01 9.57 2.04
C ASN A 452 -27.52 11.02 1.98
N ASN A 453 -26.62 11.97 2.24
CA ASN A 453 -26.92 13.41 2.24
C ASN A 453 -27.97 13.82 3.27
N VAL A 454 -27.89 13.22 4.47
CA VAL A 454 -28.79 13.54 5.58
C VAL A 454 -28.34 14.89 6.19
N PRO A 455 -29.20 15.91 6.25
CA PRO A 455 -28.82 17.22 6.76
C PRO A 455 -28.71 17.27 8.28
N TYR A 456 -27.83 18.12 8.79
CA TYR A 456 -27.85 18.56 10.18
C TYR A 456 -29.14 19.32 10.48
N TYR A 457 -29.75 19.06 11.65
CA TYR A 457 -31.04 19.64 12.03
C TYR A 457 -31.06 21.18 11.90
N ASN A 458 -30.03 21.86 12.43
CA ASN A 458 -29.96 23.32 12.46
C ASN A 458 -29.29 23.96 11.22
N ASN A 459 -28.64 23.19 10.35
CA ASN A 459 -27.97 23.73 9.17
C ASN A 459 -28.13 22.80 7.96
N ARG A 460 -29.00 23.19 7.03
CA ARG A 460 -29.31 22.40 5.82
C ARG A 460 -28.16 22.28 4.84
N ASN A 461 -27.15 23.15 4.93
CA ASN A 461 -25.97 23.09 4.07
C ASN A 461 -24.93 22.09 4.62
N MET A 462 -25.03 21.74 5.90
CA MET A 462 -24.20 20.70 6.50
C MET A 462 -24.88 19.35 6.29
N ILE A 463 -24.40 18.62 5.29
CA ILE A 463 -24.91 17.28 4.94
C ILE A 463 -23.92 16.20 5.38
N PHE A 464 -24.47 15.06 5.77
CA PHE A 464 -23.70 13.90 6.19
C PHE A 464 -23.94 12.74 5.25
N ARG A 465 -22.85 12.05 4.93
CA ARG A 465 -22.86 10.86 4.09
C ARG A 465 -21.97 9.79 4.70
N TYR A 466 -22.57 8.71 5.20
CA TYR A 466 -21.85 7.54 5.71
C TYR A 466 -22.66 6.24 5.63
N GLN A 467 -22.00 5.10 5.79
CA GLN A 467 -22.65 3.79 5.83
C GLN A 467 -22.21 2.99 7.07
N VAL A 468 -23.15 2.25 7.65
CA VAL A 468 -22.91 1.27 8.70
C VAL A 468 -23.17 -0.12 8.13
N VAL A 469 -22.21 -1.02 8.31
CA VAL A 469 -22.36 -2.41 7.94
C VAL A 469 -22.24 -3.26 9.20
N ILE A 470 -23.13 -4.23 9.36
CA ILE A 470 -23.08 -5.24 10.42
C ILE A 470 -23.09 -6.59 9.71
N ALA A 471 -22.03 -7.38 9.85
CA ALA A 471 -21.89 -8.68 9.21
C ALA A 471 -21.72 -9.80 10.24
N THR A 472 -22.35 -10.95 10.00
CA THR A 472 -22.30 -12.08 10.93
C THR A 472 -22.06 -13.41 10.23
N ASP A 473 -21.38 -14.33 10.91
CA ASP A 473 -21.32 -15.77 10.58
C ASP A 473 -22.24 -16.61 11.51
N TYR A 474 -23.05 -15.90 12.33
CA TYR A 474 -23.89 -16.33 13.46
C TYR A 474 -23.14 -16.78 14.72
N LYS A 475 -21.81 -16.75 14.73
CA LYS A 475 -20.96 -17.00 15.90
C LYS A 475 -20.20 -15.75 16.34
N ASN A 476 -19.86 -14.89 15.39
CA ASN A 476 -19.18 -13.62 15.53
C ASN A 476 -19.92 -12.59 14.70
N THR A 477 -19.79 -11.33 15.10
CA THR A 477 -20.35 -10.21 14.35
C THR A 477 -19.32 -9.10 14.29
N TYR A 478 -19.14 -8.54 13.11
CA TYR A 478 -18.24 -7.44 12.82
C TYR A 478 -19.03 -6.25 12.30
N SER A 479 -18.63 -5.05 12.69
CA SER A 479 -19.04 -3.83 12.01
C SER A 479 -17.78 -3.12 11.54
N PRO A 480 -17.44 -3.16 10.23
CA PRO A 480 -16.39 -2.29 9.70
C PRO A 480 -16.82 -0.83 9.93
N ALA A 481 -15.87 0.00 10.37
CA ALA A 481 -16.12 1.38 10.78
C ALA A 481 -16.84 2.20 9.69
N ALA A 482 -17.59 3.22 10.13
CA ALA A 482 -18.34 4.11 9.27
C ALA A 482 -17.44 4.73 8.18
N ILE A 483 -17.81 4.52 6.93
CA ILE A 483 -17.14 5.15 5.78
C ILE A 483 -17.69 6.57 5.71
N GLN A 484 -16.85 7.60 5.86
CA GLN A 484 -17.27 9.00 5.73
C GLN A 484 -16.81 9.57 4.39
N ASP A 485 -17.72 10.23 3.68
CA ASP A 485 -17.38 11.19 2.63
C ASP A 485 -17.36 12.58 3.28
N HIS A 486 -16.26 13.32 3.16
CA HIS A 486 -16.07 14.58 3.88
C HIS A 486 -17.18 15.60 3.51
N PRO A 487 -17.69 16.41 4.45
CA PRO A 487 -18.52 17.54 4.10
C PRO A 487 -17.68 18.56 3.33
N TYR A 488 -18.18 18.99 2.18
CA TYR A 488 -17.71 20.19 1.49
C TYR A 488 -17.83 21.39 2.45
N ASN A 489 -16.76 22.16 2.60
CA ASN A 489 -16.82 23.54 3.09
C ASN A 489 -17.11 24.46 1.92
#